data_AF-A0A968WZB0-F1
#
_entry.id   AF-A0A968WZB0-F1
#
_cell.length_a   1.000
_cell.length_b   1.000
_cell.length_c   1.000
_cell.angle_alpha   90.00
_cell.angle_beta   90.00
_cell.angle_gamma   90.00
#
_symmetry.space_group_name_H-M   'P 1'
#
loop_
_entity.id
_entity.type
_entity.pdbx_description
1 polymer ?
#
loop_
_entity_poly.entity_id
_entity_poly.type
_entity_poly.pdbx_seq_one_letter_code
_entity_poly.pdbx_strand_id
1 'polypeptide(L)'
;MLRERVKELEAGTKPQALKKLIDVNGLGVFLEPRAGLHLALSEAVILAAAVTPHLQPHLFDEGIMQALRAPADYPRIGGVRGKDSRLFLPTGETVMFLLGARTVSERMEVLSHFGEASLLTKQKMVSLTESAPSEPIISGGLVVGDGVIELVLGLPKRRPKLGPEFPAQRIETELTWEDVILEEQTVSEIEEIRSWMNHGEHLLREWGMNKYLKPGYRALFFGPSGTGKTLAASILGKQTGRDVYRIDLSMIVSKFIGETEKNLARIFDQAEDKDWILFFDEADALFGKRTSVKDAHDRYANQEVSYLLQRVEGFSGLVILASNFRNNIDDAFLRRFQSVIHFPKPSHAERMRLWGKMLPKQATLAENISLHSLCKRHELTGANIANIIQYSSLRAMERGNTQLELADIEQAIGREYEKEGKLG
;
A
#
# COMPACT_ATOMS: atom_id res chain seq x y z
N MET A 1 11.69 13.67 -34.57
CA MET A 1 12.32 14.64 -33.66
C MET A 1 13.86 14.53 -33.61
N LEU A 2 14.45 13.44 -33.09
CA LEU A 2 15.92 13.29 -32.95
C LEU A 2 16.71 13.64 -34.23
N ARG A 3 16.37 13.00 -35.36
CA ARG A 3 17.05 13.24 -36.65
C ARG A 3 17.04 14.72 -37.06
N GLU A 4 15.91 15.41 -36.89
CA GLU A 4 15.78 16.83 -37.22
C GLU A 4 16.58 17.71 -36.27
N ARG A 5 16.60 17.39 -34.96
CA ARG A 5 17.41 18.12 -33.97
C ARG A 5 18.91 18.00 -34.25
N VAL A 6 19.36 16.83 -34.68
CA VAL A 6 20.76 16.64 -35.13
C VAL A 6 21.04 17.47 -36.37
N LYS A 7 20.20 17.43 -37.40
CA LYS A 7 20.37 18.27 -38.60
C LYS A 7 20.44 19.76 -38.27
N GLU A 8 19.58 20.25 -37.39
CA GLU A 8 19.57 21.65 -36.96
C GLU A 8 20.84 22.03 -36.19
N LEU A 9 21.39 21.10 -35.41
CA LEU A 9 22.64 21.30 -34.70
C LEU A 9 23.83 21.32 -35.66
N GLU A 10 23.93 20.33 -36.56
CA GLU A 10 24.98 20.24 -37.59
C GLU A 10 24.97 21.48 -38.51
N ALA A 11 23.78 21.96 -38.88
CA ALA A 11 23.62 23.14 -39.72
C ALA A 11 23.74 24.47 -38.95
N GLY A 12 23.83 24.46 -37.62
CA GLY A 12 23.83 25.67 -36.80
C GLY A 12 22.53 26.50 -36.88
N THR A 13 21.44 25.91 -37.37
CA THR A 13 20.17 26.61 -37.60
C THR A 13 19.30 26.65 -36.34
N LYS A 14 18.39 27.63 -36.24
CA LYS A 14 17.49 27.74 -35.08
C LYS A 14 16.56 26.50 -35.01
N PRO A 15 16.36 25.92 -33.82
CA PRO A 15 15.43 24.83 -33.61
C PRO A 15 14.03 25.15 -34.13
N GLN A 16 13.45 24.27 -34.95
CA GLN A 16 12.05 24.38 -35.35
C GLN A 16 11.13 24.19 -34.14
N ALA A 17 9.96 24.82 -34.21
CA ALA A 17 8.93 24.67 -33.19
C ALA A 17 8.49 23.20 -33.06
N LEU A 18 8.37 22.71 -31.83
CA LEU A 18 8.01 21.33 -31.52
C LEU A 18 6.76 20.83 -32.27
N LYS A 19 5.73 21.67 -32.39
CA LYS A 19 4.49 21.36 -33.14
C LYS A 19 4.72 21.00 -34.62
N LYS A 20 5.84 21.42 -35.22
CA LYS A 20 6.20 21.10 -36.62
C LYS A 20 7.01 19.80 -36.76
N LEU A 21 7.63 19.33 -35.67
CA LEU A 21 8.52 18.16 -35.64
C LEU A 21 7.83 16.88 -35.16
N ILE A 22 6.61 17.03 -34.67
CA ILE A 22 5.82 15.98 -34.06
C ILE A 22 4.64 15.73 -34.99
N ASP A 23 4.58 14.53 -35.57
CA ASP A 23 3.31 14.02 -36.07
C ASP A 23 2.41 13.85 -34.84
N VAL A 24 1.34 14.64 -34.78
CA VAL A 24 0.41 14.69 -33.64
C VAL A 24 -0.15 13.29 -33.33
N ASN A 25 -0.13 12.37 -34.30
CA ASN A 25 -0.54 10.99 -34.12
C ASN A 25 0.39 10.14 -33.23
N GLY A 26 1.71 10.42 -33.21
CA GLY A 26 2.68 9.62 -32.45
C GLY A 26 2.80 9.99 -30.97
N LEU A 27 2.64 11.28 -30.64
CA LEU A 27 2.55 11.77 -29.26
C LEU A 27 1.10 11.91 -28.77
N GLY A 28 0.11 11.65 -29.64
CA GLY A 28 -1.32 11.77 -29.34
C GLY A 28 -1.71 10.99 -28.09
N VAL A 29 -1.17 9.79 -27.92
CA VAL A 29 -1.33 8.94 -26.73
C VAL A 29 -0.98 9.66 -25.40
N PHE A 30 0.00 10.56 -25.40
CA PHE A 30 0.46 11.29 -24.22
C PHE A 30 -0.21 12.66 -24.05
N LEU A 31 -0.75 13.21 -25.13
CA LEU A 31 -1.51 14.47 -25.13
C LEU A 31 -3.02 14.23 -24.90
N GLU A 32 -3.48 13.01 -25.13
CA GLU A 32 -4.85 12.58 -24.86
C GLU A 32 -5.17 12.72 -23.36
N PRO A 33 -6.32 13.32 -23.01
CA PRO A 33 -6.79 13.33 -21.63
C PRO A 33 -6.99 11.90 -21.12
N ARG A 34 -6.11 11.44 -20.23
CA ARG A 34 -6.24 10.16 -19.53
C ARG A 34 -6.43 10.42 -18.06
N ALA A 35 -7.53 9.96 -17.47
CA ALA A 35 -7.78 10.00 -16.02
C ALA A 35 -7.18 11.23 -15.29
N GLY A 36 -7.51 12.45 -15.72
CA GLY A 36 -7.05 13.69 -15.10
C GLY A 36 -5.68 14.24 -15.52
N LEU A 37 -4.99 13.61 -16.49
CA LEU A 37 -3.73 14.09 -17.04
C LEU A 37 -3.98 15.08 -18.19
N HIS A 38 -3.60 16.34 -17.98
CA HIS A 38 -3.56 17.37 -19.02
C HIS A 38 -2.12 17.87 -19.16
N LEU A 39 -1.36 17.24 -20.06
CA LEU A 39 0.06 17.56 -20.25
C LEU A 39 0.24 18.68 -21.28
N ALA A 40 1.11 19.63 -20.96
CA ALA A 40 1.70 20.52 -21.94
C ALA A 40 2.60 19.73 -22.90
N LEU A 41 2.91 20.31 -24.07
CA LEU A 41 3.72 19.64 -25.09
C LEU A 41 5.13 19.28 -24.58
N SER A 42 5.74 20.14 -23.75
CA SER A 42 7.05 19.85 -23.14
C SER A 42 6.98 18.69 -22.15
N GLU A 43 5.92 18.63 -21.33
CA GLU A 43 5.68 17.56 -20.37
C GLU A 43 5.43 16.21 -21.07
N ALA A 44 4.66 16.22 -22.16
CA ALA A 44 4.44 15.04 -22.99
C ALA A 44 5.74 14.53 -23.62
N VAL A 45 6.64 15.42 -24.07
CA VAL A 45 7.96 15.03 -24.58
C VAL A 45 8.83 14.44 -23.48
N ILE A 46 8.82 15.02 -22.27
CA ILE A 46 9.55 14.48 -21.12
C ILE A 46 9.07 13.07 -20.78
N LEU A 47 7.75 12.89 -20.65
CA LEU A 47 7.14 11.61 -20.33
C LEU A 47 7.42 10.58 -21.43
N ALA A 48 7.26 10.96 -22.70
CA ALA A 48 7.56 10.07 -23.83
C ALA A 48 9.03 9.67 -23.86
N ALA A 49 9.97 10.61 -23.61
CA ALA A 49 11.38 10.29 -23.53
C ALA A 49 11.68 9.29 -22.39
N ALA A 50 11.09 9.49 -21.21
CA ALA A 50 11.29 8.61 -20.06
C ALA A 50 10.72 7.21 -20.29
N VAL A 51 9.55 7.10 -20.93
CA VAL A 51 8.84 5.82 -21.13
C VAL A 51 9.36 5.03 -22.34
N THR A 52 9.90 5.72 -23.36
CA THR A 52 10.39 5.10 -24.60
C THR A 52 11.32 3.89 -24.37
N PRO A 53 12.35 3.94 -23.50
CA PRO A 53 13.21 2.79 -23.24
C PRO A 53 12.48 1.54 -22.73
N HIS A 54 11.30 1.69 -22.13
CA HIS A 54 10.48 0.58 -21.64
C HIS A 54 9.58 -0.02 -22.71
N LEU A 55 9.16 0.78 -23.70
CA LEU A 55 8.25 0.35 -24.78
C LEU A 55 8.99 -0.05 -26.06
N GLN A 56 10.04 0.69 -26.40
CA GLN A 56 10.89 0.49 -27.58
C GLN A 56 12.36 0.68 -27.17
N PRO A 57 12.98 -0.35 -26.55
CA PRO A 57 14.28 -0.22 -25.89
C PRO A 57 15.42 0.26 -26.78
N HIS A 58 15.36 -0.03 -28.08
CA HIS A 58 16.39 0.35 -29.06
C HIS A 58 16.12 1.66 -29.80
N LEU A 59 14.98 2.32 -29.57
CA LEU A 59 14.55 3.46 -30.39
C LEU A 59 15.55 4.63 -30.34
N PHE A 60 16.10 4.93 -29.16
CA PHE A 60 17.11 5.97 -29.02
C PHE A 60 18.42 5.58 -29.70
N ASP A 61 18.91 4.36 -29.47
CA ASP A 61 20.13 3.86 -30.10
C ASP A 61 20.04 3.90 -31.64
N GLU A 62 18.96 3.37 -32.21
CA GLU A 62 18.69 3.40 -33.65
C GLU A 62 18.53 4.83 -34.17
N GLY A 63 17.77 5.66 -33.43
CA GLY A 63 17.53 7.05 -33.79
C GLY A 63 18.80 7.89 -33.80
N ILE A 64 19.70 7.67 -32.84
CA ILE A 64 21.01 8.31 -32.76
C ILE A 64 21.90 7.81 -33.90
N MET A 65 22.02 6.50 -34.11
CA MET A 65 22.82 5.93 -35.21
C MET A 65 22.38 6.43 -36.58
N GLN A 66 21.09 6.57 -36.81
CA GLN A 66 20.54 7.08 -38.08
C GLN A 66 20.69 8.60 -38.22
N ALA A 67 20.72 9.33 -37.11
CA ALA A 67 20.84 10.78 -37.13
C ALA A 67 22.30 11.23 -37.30
N LEU A 68 23.26 10.49 -36.73
CA LEU A 68 24.67 10.84 -36.74
C LEU A 68 25.39 10.26 -37.97
N ARG A 69 26.13 11.10 -38.70
CA ARG A 69 26.95 10.64 -39.84
C ARG A 69 28.20 9.86 -39.42
N ALA A 70 28.67 10.06 -38.18
CA ALA A 70 29.76 9.33 -37.57
C ALA A 70 29.35 8.96 -36.12
N PRO A 71 29.40 7.68 -35.72
CA PRO A 71 28.87 7.22 -34.43
C PRO A 71 29.73 7.55 -33.20
N ALA A 72 30.78 8.38 -33.35
CA ALA A 72 31.59 8.82 -32.23
C ALA A 72 30.87 9.94 -31.47
N ASP A 73 30.48 9.62 -30.23
CA ASP A 73 30.00 10.47 -29.13
C ASP A 73 29.53 11.88 -29.53
N TYR A 74 28.22 12.08 -29.47
CA TYR A 74 27.62 13.41 -29.38
C TYR A 74 27.23 13.70 -27.92
N PRO A 75 28.16 14.21 -27.07
CA PRO A 75 27.88 14.56 -25.68
C PRO A 75 26.65 15.47 -25.53
N ARG A 76 26.36 16.27 -26.55
CA ARG A 76 25.24 17.23 -26.55
C ARG A 76 23.85 16.58 -26.60
N ILE A 77 23.75 15.30 -26.97
CA ILE A 77 22.48 14.54 -26.90
C ILE A 77 22.22 14.10 -25.44
N GLY A 78 23.25 14.08 -24.59
CA GLY A 78 23.16 13.51 -23.25
C GLY A 78 22.98 12.00 -23.27
N GLY A 79 22.39 11.47 -22.21
CA GLY A 79 22.14 10.04 -22.03
C GLY A 79 23.26 9.31 -21.28
N VAL A 80 22.87 8.20 -20.65
CA VAL A 80 23.78 7.27 -19.96
C VAL A 80 23.57 5.85 -20.47
N ARG A 81 24.58 4.99 -20.32
CA ARG A 81 24.44 3.57 -20.65
C ARG A 81 23.87 2.80 -19.46
N GLY A 82 22.82 2.01 -19.71
CA GLY A 82 22.27 1.12 -18.70
C GLY A 82 23.33 0.13 -18.20
N LYS A 83 23.43 -0.05 -16.88
CA LYS A 83 24.45 -0.93 -16.26
C LYS A 83 24.33 -2.38 -16.74
N ASP A 84 23.10 -2.90 -16.79
CA ASP A 84 22.84 -4.28 -17.20
C ASP A 84 22.51 -4.39 -18.69
N SER A 85 21.62 -3.52 -19.18
CA SER A 85 21.10 -3.60 -20.55
C SER A 85 22.05 -3.04 -21.61
N ARG A 86 23.01 -2.19 -21.23
CA ARG A 86 23.88 -1.39 -22.12
C ARG A 86 23.13 -0.48 -23.12
N LEU A 87 21.81 -0.36 -22.98
CA LEU A 87 20.97 0.51 -23.80
C LEU A 87 21.23 1.98 -23.49
N PHE A 88 20.95 2.85 -24.45
CA PHE A 88 20.91 4.29 -24.22
C PHE A 88 19.71 4.64 -23.34
N LEU A 89 19.98 5.21 -22.17
CA LEU A 89 18.98 5.74 -21.26
C LEU A 89 19.00 7.27 -21.32
N PRO A 90 17.88 7.92 -21.66
CA PRO A 90 17.81 9.37 -21.79
C PRO A 90 18.02 10.07 -20.44
N THR A 91 18.68 11.23 -20.46
CA THR A 91 18.87 12.11 -19.30
C THR A 91 18.06 13.39 -19.47
N GLY A 92 18.09 14.26 -18.46
CA GLY A 92 17.56 15.61 -18.60
C GLY A 92 18.21 16.38 -19.77
N GLU A 93 19.49 16.12 -20.08
CA GLU A 93 20.17 16.72 -21.24
C GLU A 93 19.57 16.22 -22.56
N THR A 94 19.16 14.95 -22.62
CA THR A 94 18.41 14.43 -23.76
C THR A 94 17.09 15.16 -23.93
N VAL A 95 16.37 15.45 -22.85
CA VAL A 95 15.16 16.28 -22.91
C VAL A 95 15.47 17.68 -23.44
N MET A 96 16.51 18.35 -22.93
CA MET A 96 16.92 19.67 -23.42
C MET A 96 17.19 19.65 -24.93
N PHE A 97 17.89 18.62 -25.40
CA PHE A 97 18.20 18.43 -26.81
C PHE A 97 16.92 18.23 -27.65
N LEU A 98 16.02 17.36 -27.20
CA LEU A 98 14.75 17.07 -27.88
C LEU A 98 13.85 18.32 -27.97
N LEU A 99 13.74 19.07 -26.88
CA LEU A 99 12.97 20.30 -26.83
C LEU A 99 13.64 21.44 -27.61
N GLY A 100 14.93 21.31 -27.93
CA GLY A 100 15.68 22.32 -28.67
C GLY A 100 16.10 23.50 -27.80
N ALA A 101 16.24 23.31 -26.49
CA ALA A 101 16.63 24.36 -25.56
C ALA A 101 18.11 24.74 -25.75
N ARG A 102 18.37 25.92 -26.30
CA ARG A 102 19.73 26.42 -26.58
C ARG A 102 20.10 27.63 -25.74
N THR A 103 19.12 28.44 -25.36
CA THR A 103 19.33 29.62 -24.51
C THR A 103 19.23 29.26 -23.02
N VAL A 104 19.80 30.11 -22.15
CA VAL A 104 19.69 29.92 -20.69
C VAL A 104 18.22 29.89 -20.25
N SER A 105 17.39 30.78 -20.81
CA SER A 105 15.96 30.85 -20.48
C SER A 105 15.22 29.56 -20.84
N GLU A 106 15.43 29.02 -22.05
CA GLU A 106 14.81 27.75 -22.47
C GLU A 106 15.30 26.58 -21.60
N ARG A 107 16.58 26.58 -21.20
CA ARG A 107 17.14 25.54 -20.32
C ARG A 107 16.56 25.62 -18.91
N MET A 108 16.34 26.82 -18.38
CA MET A 108 15.67 27.02 -17.09
C MET A 108 14.20 26.55 -17.13
N GLU A 109 13.50 26.78 -18.25
CA GLU A 109 12.15 26.28 -18.46
C GLU A 109 12.13 24.74 -18.41
N VAL A 110 13.04 24.06 -19.11
CA VAL A 110 13.15 22.60 -19.05
C VAL A 110 13.45 22.11 -17.64
N LEU A 111 14.37 22.75 -16.92
CA LEU A 111 14.69 22.40 -15.52
C LEU A 111 13.48 22.57 -14.59
N SER A 112 12.63 23.57 -14.84
CA SER A 112 11.44 23.84 -14.01
C SER A 112 10.44 22.67 -14.02
N HIS A 113 10.42 21.86 -15.09
CA HIS A 113 9.59 20.66 -15.18
C HIS A 113 10.06 19.51 -14.27
N PHE A 114 11.26 19.59 -13.71
CA PHE A 114 11.76 18.61 -12.73
C PHE A 114 11.77 19.16 -11.30
N GLY A 115 11.33 20.41 -11.11
CA GLY A 115 11.19 21.01 -9.78
C GLY A 115 9.91 20.56 -9.06
N GLU A 116 9.89 20.72 -7.73
CA GLU A 116 8.77 20.31 -6.85
C GLU A 116 7.41 20.89 -7.25
N ALA A 117 7.40 22.06 -7.91
CA ALA A 117 6.17 22.72 -8.35
C ALA A 117 5.56 22.12 -9.63
N SER A 118 6.30 21.32 -10.38
CA SER A 118 5.88 20.79 -11.68
C SER A 118 4.77 19.75 -11.55
N LEU A 119 3.96 19.57 -12.60
CA LEU A 119 2.94 18.53 -12.63
C LEU A 119 3.58 17.13 -12.62
N LEU A 120 4.65 16.92 -13.39
CA LEU A 120 5.36 15.64 -13.49
C LEU A 120 5.94 15.20 -12.14
N THR A 121 6.46 16.13 -11.34
CA THR A 121 6.99 15.84 -10.00
C THR A 121 5.87 15.66 -8.98
N LYS A 122 4.86 16.54 -8.98
CA LYS A 122 3.70 16.43 -8.07
C LYS A 122 2.95 15.12 -8.22
N GLN A 123 2.83 14.63 -9.44
CA GLN A 123 2.20 13.35 -9.76
C GLN A 123 3.20 12.18 -9.78
N LYS A 124 4.45 12.41 -9.38
CA LYS A 124 5.54 11.42 -9.33
C LYS A 124 5.68 10.62 -10.63
N MET A 125 5.48 11.26 -11.78
CA MET A 125 5.50 10.59 -13.08
C MET A 125 6.91 10.36 -13.61
N VAL A 126 7.74 11.39 -13.54
CA VAL A 126 9.13 11.37 -14.03
C VAL A 126 10.01 12.16 -13.08
N SER A 127 11.16 11.61 -12.75
CA SER A 127 12.21 12.30 -11.98
C SER A 127 13.58 12.11 -12.64
N LEU A 128 14.58 12.83 -12.13
CA LEU A 128 15.98 12.63 -12.50
C LEU A 128 16.69 11.83 -11.40
N THR A 129 17.57 10.91 -11.79
CA THR A 129 18.49 10.30 -10.83
C THR A 129 19.43 11.35 -10.23
N GLU A 130 19.82 11.16 -8.97
CA GLU A 130 20.89 11.97 -8.39
C GLU A 130 22.17 11.83 -9.22
N SER A 131 22.74 12.97 -9.60
CA SER A 131 24.03 13.05 -10.29
C SER A 131 25.15 13.17 -9.27
N ALA A 132 26.40 12.87 -9.64
CA ALA A 132 27.53 13.05 -8.73
C ALA A 132 27.63 14.53 -8.30
N PRO A 133 28.16 14.86 -7.10
CA PRO A 133 28.21 16.24 -6.60
C PRO A 133 28.89 17.25 -7.52
N SER A 134 29.77 16.79 -8.42
CA SER A 134 30.48 17.60 -9.42
C SER A 134 29.77 17.68 -10.78
N GLU A 135 28.65 16.97 -10.96
CA GLU A 135 27.92 16.89 -12.20
C GLU A 135 26.68 17.80 -12.19
N PRO A 136 26.28 18.35 -13.36
CA PRO A 136 25.03 19.09 -13.47
C PRO A 136 23.83 18.21 -13.11
N ILE A 137 22.86 18.76 -12.37
CA ILE A 137 21.60 18.08 -12.01
C ILE A 137 20.89 17.48 -13.23
N ILE A 138 20.96 18.18 -14.36
CA ILE A 138 20.29 17.78 -15.61
C ILE A 138 20.93 16.54 -16.27
N SER A 139 22.15 16.17 -15.89
CA SER A 139 22.83 14.98 -16.39
C SER A 139 22.27 13.67 -15.80
N GLY A 140 21.39 13.76 -14.79
CA GLY A 140 20.66 12.63 -14.24
C GLY A 140 19.80 11.90 -15.28
N GLY A 141 19.75 10.57 -15.19
CA GLY A 141 18.89 9.74 -16.02
C GLY A 141 17.41 9.96 -15.71
N LEU A 142 16.55 9.88 -16.72
CA LEU A 142 15.10 9.93 -16.52
C LEU A 142 14.64 8.63 -15.84
N VAL A 143 13.93 8.76 -14.74
CA VAL A 143 13.30 7.65 -14.01
C VAL A 143 11.80 7.78 -14.14
N VAL A 144 11.16 6.71 -14.60
CA VAL A 144 9.70 6.60 -14.66
C VAL A 144 9.17 6.19 -13.29
N GLY A 145 8.16 6.91 -12.81
CA GLY A 145 7.51 6.63 -11.54
C GLY A 145 6.69 5.33 -11.53
N ASP A 146 6.37 4.85 -10.33
CA ASP A 146 5.60 3.62 -10.14
C ASP A 146 4.18 3.74 -10.72
N GLY A 147 3.77 2.77 -11.53
CA GLY A 147 2.45 2.74 -12.17
C GLY A 147 2.32 3.56 -13.45
N VAL A 148 3.34 4.34 -13.84
CA VAL A 148 3.26 5.22 -15.02
C VAL A 148 3.28 4.41 -16.32
N ILE A 149 4.03 3.31 -16.38
CA ILE A 149 4.03 2.41 -17.54
C ILE A 149 2.64 1.79 -17.73
N GLU A 150 2.02 1.33 -16.65
CA GLU A 150 0.66 0.80 -16.66
C GLU A 150 -0.35 1.86 -17.13
N LEU A 151 -0.24 3.09 -16.62
CA LEU A 151 -1.06 4.22 -17.07
C LEU A 151 -0.91 4.48 -18.58
N VAL A 152 0.32 4.46 -19.10
CA VAL A 152 0.58 4.64 -20.54
C VAL A 152 0.04 3.47 -21.37
N LEU A 153 0.04 2.25 -20.82
CA LEU A 153 -0.50 1.07 -21.50
C LEU A 153 -2.02 0.88 -21.31
N GLY A 154 -2.68 1.73 -20.53
CA GLY A 154 -4.09 1.53 -20.15
C GLY A 154 -4.33 0.28 -19.30
N LEU A 155 -3.28 -0.19 -18.62
CA LEU A 155 -3.33 -1.35 -17.74
C LEU A 155 -3.68 -0.91 -16.31
N PRO A 156 -4.33 -1.78 -15.51
CA PRO A 156 -4.49 -1.51 -14.09
C PRO A 156 -3.13 -1.38 -13.41
N LYS A 157 -3.00 -0.41 -12.48
CA LYS A 157 -1.78 -0.16 -11.71
C LYS A 157 -1.31 -1.48 -11.09
N ARG A 158 -0.02 -1.82 -11.27
CA ARG A 158 0.53 -3.05 -10.69
C ARG A 158 0.43 -3.00 -9.18
N ARG A 159 -0.20 -4.02 -8.63
CA ARG A 159 -0.17 -4.28 -7.18
C ARG A 159 1.23 -4.79 -6.82
N PRO A 160 1.85 -4.31 -5.73
CA PRO A 160 3.13 -4.83 -5.27
C PRO A 160 3.09 -6.34 -5.16
N LYS A 161 4.11 -7.00 -5.70
CA LYS A 161 4.28 -8.45 -5.56
C LYS A 161 4.91 -8.73 -4.19
N LEU A 162 4.39 -9.76 -3.52
CA LEU A 162 4.97 -10.29 -2.29
C LEU A 162 6.44 -10.65 -2.52
N GLY A 163 7.31 -10.21 -1.62
CA GLY A 163 8.74 -10.52 -1.66
C GLY A 163 9.43 -10.11 -0.36
N PRO A 164 10.68 -10.57 -0.13
CA PRO A 164 11.46 -10.22 1.05
C PRO A 164 11.66 -8.71 1.25
N GLU A 165 11.48 -7.91 0.18
CA GLU A 165 11.57 -6.45 0.24
C GLU A 165 10.29 -5.73 0.70
N PHE A 166 9.15 -6.44 0.80
CA PHE A 166 7.87 -5.89 1.25
C PHE A 166 7.14 -6.88 2.16
N PRO A 167 7.36 -6.83 3.49
CA PRO A 167 6.83 -7.80 4.45
C PRO A 167 5.37 -7.52 4.81
N ALA A 168 4.51 -7.38 3.81
CA ALA A 168 3.09 -7.12 3.98
C ALA A 168 2.25 -7.98 3.06
N GLN A 169 1.20 -8.58 3.62
CA GLN A 169 0.29 -9.48 2.93
C GLN A 169 -1.03 -8.77 2.65
N ARG A 170 -1.47 -8.75 1.39
CA ARG A 170 -2.82 -8.27 1.06
C ARG A 170 -3.85 -9.22 1.66
N ILE A 171 -4.82 -8.66 2.39
CA ILE A 171 -5.95 -9.41 2.96
C ILE A 171 -7.24 -8.98 2.27
N GLU A 172 -8.08 -9.97 1.96
CA GLU A 172 -9.36 -9.81 1.28
C GLU A 172 -10.39 -10.75 1.90
N THR A 173 -11.67 -10.43 1.70
CA THR A 173 -12.77 -11.27 2.17
C THR A 173 -13.98 -11.19 1.25
N GLU A 174 -14.66 -12.32 1.07
CA GLU A 174 -15.96 -12.37 0.39
C GLU A 174 -17.11 -11.92 1.30
N LEU A 175 -16.88 -11.88 2.61
CA LEU A 175 -17.88 -11.49 3.60
C LEU A 175 -18.22 -9.98 3.52
N THR A 176 -19.36 -9.64 4.10
CA THR A 176 -19.88 -8.27 4.24
C THR A 176 -20.23 -7.97 5.69
N TRP A 177 -20.58 -6.72 6.02
CA TRP A 177 -21.02 -6.36 7.38
C TRP A 177 -22.27 -7.11 7.82
N GLU A 178 -23.08 -7.61 6.89
CA GLU A 178 -24.23 -8.44 7.22
C GLU A 178 -23.76 -9.77 7.83
N ASP A 179 -22.63 -10.32 7.38
CA ASP A 179 -22.10 -11.62 7.82
C ASP A 179 -21.38 -11.56 9.16
N VAL A 180 -21.03 -10.35 9.62
CA VAL A 180 -20.32 -10.14 10.88
C VAL A 180 -21.28 -9.77 11.99
N ILE A 181 -21.05 -10.36 13.17
CA ILE A 181 -21.81 -10.04 14.38
C ILE A 181 -20.83 -9.42 15.35
N LEU A 182 -21.02 -8.13 15.61
CA LEU A 182 -20.26 -7.32 16.56
C LEU A 182 -21.25 -6.65 17.52
N GLU A 183 -20.73 -6.23 18.67
CA GLU A 183 -21.45 -5.41 19.63
C GLU A 183 -21.79 -4.05 19.00
N GLU A 184 -22.94 -3.48 19.40
CA GLU A 184 -23.43 -2.20 18.86
C GLU A 184 -22.42 -1.06 19.02
N GLN A 185 -21.71 -1.00 20.14
CA GLN A 185 -20.66 -0.01 20.36
C GLN A 185 -19.50 -0.19 19.37
N THR A 186 -19.01 -1.42 19.17
CA THR A 186 -17.96 -1.71 18.18
C THR A 186 -18.39 -1.30 16.78
N VAL A 187 -19.64 -1.55 16.39
CA VAL A 187 -20.19 -1.14 15.10
C VAL A 187 -20.19 0.39 14.97
N SER A 188 -20.67 1.10 15.99
CA SER A 188 -20.70 2.57 16.00
C SER A 188 -19.30 3.17 15.85
N GLU A 189 -18.30 2.63 16.53
CA GLU A 189 -16.92 3.12 16.45
C GLU A 189 -16.28 2.83 15.08
N ILE A 190 -16.61 1.68 14.44
CA ILE A 190 -16.18 1.39 13.07
C ILE A 190 -16.81 2.35 12.06
N GLU A 191 -18.06 2.76 12.30
CA GLU A 191 -18.77 3.73 11.46
C GLU A 191 -18.12 5.12 11.48
N GLU A 192 -17.47 5.51 12.58
CA GLU A 192 -16.66 6.73 12.64
C GLU A 192 -15.46 6.66 11.69
N ILE A 193 -14.77 5.52 11.66
CA ILE A 193 -13.66 5.29 10.71
C ILE A 193 -14.19 5.41 9.28
N ARG A 194 -15.33 4.78 8.98
CA ARG A 194 -15.94 4.85 7.64
C ARG A 194 -16.31 6.28 7.25
N SER A 195 -16.85 7.05 8.21
CA SER A 195 -17.20 8.45 8.00
C SER A 195 -15.96 9.28 7.64
N TRP A 196 -14.85 9.09 8.36
CA TRP A 196 -13.59 9.73 8.01
C TRP A 196 -13.08 9.31 6.63
N MET A 197 -13.15 8.02 6.32
CA MET A 197 -12.70 7.48 5.03
C MET A 197 -13.46 8.04 3.83
N ASN A 198 -14.72 8.45 4.01
CA ASN A 198 -15.56 9.02 2.96
C ASN A 198 -15.52 10.55 2.90
N HIS A 199 -15.31 11.22 4.04
CA HIS A 199 -15.48 12.67 4.15
C HIS A 199 -14.23 13.43 4.63
N GLY A 200 -13.18 12.72 5.07
CA GLY A 200 -11.99 13.31 5.68
C GLY A 200 -11.21 14.23 4.75
N GLU A 201 -11.10 13.88 3.46
CA GLU A 201 -10.39 14.71 2.48
C GLU A 201 -11.12 16.04 2.22
N HIS A 202 -12.44 15.99 2.05
CA HIS A 202 -13.30 17.17 1.97
C HIS A 202 -13.24 18.04 3.25
N LEU A 203 -13.29 17.42 4.42
CA LEU A 203 -13.15 18.12 5.71
C LEU A 203 -11.80 18.85 5.81
N LEU A 204 -10.71 18.20 5.41
CA LEU A 204 -9.37 18.79 5.47
C LEU A 204 -9.20 19.92 4.45
N ARG A 205 -9.65 19.72 3.22
CA ARG A 205 -9.41 20.65 2.10
C ARG A 205 -10.48 21.72 1.97
N GLU A 206 -11.74 21.33 1.81
CA GLU A 206 -12.84 22.25 1.54
C GLU A 206 -13.22 23.07 2.77
N TRP A 207 -13.21 22.45 3.96
CA TRP A 207 -13.48 23.17 5.21
C TRP A 207 -12.20 23.78 5.83
N GLY A 208 -11.03 23.54 5.22
CA GLY A 208 -9.75 24.12 5.67
C GLY A 208 -9.27 23.62 7.03
N MET A 209 -9.71 22.44 7.47
CA MET A 209 -9.33 21.86 8.76
C MET A 209 -7.91 21.32 8.78
N ASN A 210 -7.23 21.22 7.63
CA ASN A 210 -5.82 20.85 7.51
C ASN A 210 -4.84 21.73 8.33
N LYS A 211 -5.28 22.92 8.78
CA LYS A 211 -4.52 23.78 9.70
C LYS A 211 -4.47 23.26 11.13
N TYR A 212 -5.45 22.43 11.52
CA TYR A 212 -5.62 21.92 12.87
C TYR A 212 -5.49 20.40 12.96
N LEU A 213 -5.82 19.71 11.87
CA LEU A 213 -5.83 18.26 11.78
C LEU A 213 -4.75 17.79 10.80
N LYS A 214 -3.98 16.79 11.21
CA LYS A 214 -3.09 16.08 10.29
C LYS A 214 -3.91 15.17 9.37
N PRO A 215 -3.48 14.95 8.12
CA PRO A 215 -4.07 13.94 7.27
C PRO A 215 -3.90 12.53 7.87
N GLY A 216 -4.74 11.61 7.40
CA GLY A 216 -4.74 10.22 7.86
C GLY A 216 -5.56 9.96 9.12
N TYR A 217 -5.78 8.67 9.38
CA TYR A 217 -6.57 8.19 10.51
C TYR A 217 -5.87 7.01 11.15
N ARG A 218 -5.88 6.95 12.47
CA ARG A 218 -5.23 5.92 13.26
C ARG A 218 -6.24 5.29 14.20
N ALA A 219 -6.46 4.00 14.02
CA ALA A 219 -7.34 3.20 14.86
C ALA A 219 -6.54 2.09 15.56
N LEU A 220 -6.90 1.80 16.80
CA LEU A 220 -6.40 0.66 17.56
C LEU A 220 -7.55 -0.31 17.80
N PHE A 221 -7.47 -1.53 17.25
CA PHE A 221 -8.40 -2.61 17.50
C PHE A 221 -7.84 -3.50 18.59
N PHE A 222 -8.56 -3.66 19.70
CA PHE A 222 -8.09 -4.50 20.80
C PHE A 222 -9.16 -5.48 21.25
N GLY A 223 -8.73 -6.63 21.76
CA GLY A 223 -9.63 -7.66 22.29
C GLY A 223 -9.09 -9.05 22.01
N PRO A 224 -9.72 -10.12 22.53
CA PRO A 224 -9.21 -11.49 22.39
C PRO A 224 -8.95 -11.89 20.93
N SER A 225 -8.08 -12.88 20.72
CA SER A 225 -7.91 -13.47 19.39
C SER A 225 -9.22 -14.09 18.90
N GLY A 226 -9.48 -14.04 17.60
CA GLY A 226 -10.67 -14.64 17.00
C GLY A 226 -11.98 -13.85 17.10
N THR A 227 -11.95 -12.61 17.61
CA THR A 227 -13.14 -11.74 17.71
C THR A 227 -13.43 -10.91 16.46
N GLY A 228 -12.63 -11.05 15.39
CA GLY A 228 -12.92 -10.47 14.07
C GLY A 228 -12.19 -9.17 13.72
N LYS A 229 -11.14 -8.77 14.46
CA LYS A 229 -10.33 -7.57 14.18
C LYS A 229 -9.84 -7.49 12.73
N THR A 230 -9.16 -8.54 12.25
CA THR A 230 -8.62 -8.64 10.87
C THR A 230 -9.73 -8.71 9.83
N LEU A 231 -10.86 -9.35 10.17
CA LEU A 231 -12.02 -9.44 9.28
C LEU A 231 -12.69 -8.08 9.11
N ALA A 232 -12.89 -7.33 10.20
CA ALA A 232 -13.44 -5.98 10.18
C ALA A 232 -12.60 -5.04 9.30
N ALA A 233 -11.26 -5.09 9.42
CA ALA A 233 -10.36 -4.32 8.56
C ALA A 233 -10.51 -4.71 7.07
N SER A 234 -10.62 -6.02 6.78
CA SER A 234 -10.81 -6.51 5.40
C SER A 234 -12.13 -6.05 4.79
N ILE A 235 -13.22 -6.08 5.55
CA ILE A 235 -14.55 -5.60 5.10
C ILE A 235 -14.54 -4.09 4.91
N LEU A 236 -13.89 -3.34 5.82
CA LEU A 236 -13.73 -1.89 5.68
C LEU A 236 -13.01 -1.52 4.38
N GLY A 237 -11.93 -2.22 4.05
CA GLY A 237 -11.24 -2.06 2.76
C GLY A 237 -12.14 -2.35 1.58
N LYS A 238 -12.83 -3.50 1.58
CA LYS A 238 -13.78 -3.87 0.53
C LYS A 238 -14.89 -2.84 0.32
N GLN A 239 -15.53 -2.37 1.41
CA GLN A 239 -16.63 -1.42 1.31
C GLN A 239 -16.18 -0.05 0.82
N THR A 240 -14.94 0.33 1.12
CA THR A 240 -14.38 1.62 0.72
C THR A 240 -13.53 1.57 -0.56
N GLY A 241 -13.44 0.41 -1.21
CA GLY A 241 -12.67 0.23 -2.44
C GLY A 241 -11.14 0.34 -2.25
N ARG A 242 -10.64 0.13 -1.03
CA ARG A 242 -9.21 0.27 -0.69
C ARG A 242 -8.57 -1.09 -0.43
N ASP A 243 -7.34 -1.24 -0.93
CA ASP A 243 -6.53 -2.43 -0.63
C ASP A 243 -6.08 -2.42 0.84
N VAL A 244 -6.14 -3.59 1.48
CA VAL A 244 -5.72 -3.78 2.88
C VAL A 244 -4.46 -4.61 2.91
N TYR A 245 -3.41 -4.07 3.51
CA TYR A 245 -2.14 -4.76 3.69
C TYR A 245 -1.94 -5.07 5.16
N ARG A 246 -1.90 -6.37 5.49
CA ARG A 246 -1.54 -6.89 6.80
C ARG A 246 -0.03 -6.94 6.95
N ILE A 247 0.47 -6.30 7.99
CA ILE A 247 1.87 -6.30 8.41
C ILE A 247 1.95 -7.01 9.75
N ASP A 248 2.71 -8.09 9.81
CA ASP A 248 2.96 -8.80 11.06
C ASP A 248 4.15 -8.16 11.78
N LEU A 249 3.88 -7.47 12.89
CA LEU A 249 4.90 -6.76 13.65
C LEU A 249 5.88 -7.71 14.34
N SER A 250 5.49 -8.94 14.68
CA SER A 250 6.40 -9.91 15.30
C SER A 250 7.51 -10.32 14.33
N MET A 251 7.20 -10.46 13.04
CA MET A 251 8.18 -10.77 11.99
C MET A 251 9.17 -9.64 11.75
N ILE A 252 8.73 -8.40 11.93
CA ILE A 252 9.54 -7.21 11.71
C ILE A 252 10.51 -7.00 12.88
N VAL A 253 10.04 -7.11 14.13
CA VAL A 253 10.86 -6.87 15.32
C VAL A 253 11.87 -8.01 15.58
N SER A 254 11.54 -9.26 15.22
CA SER A 254 12.34 -10.43 15.64
C SER A 254 13.57 -10.73 14.78
N LYS A 255 13.67 -10.21 13.55
CA LYS A 255 14.67 -10.73 12.58
C LYS A 255 15.88 -9.85 12.32
N PHE A 256 15.83 -8.52 12.48
CA PHE A 256 16.94 -7.66 12.06
C PHE A 256 17.01 -6.33 12.82
N ILE A 257 17.80 -6.26 13.89
CA ILE A 257 18.18 -4.98 14.52
C ILE A 257 18.88 -4.12 13.45
N GLY A 258 18.18 -3.11 12.91
CA GLY A 258 18.68 -2.17 11.88
C GLY A 258 18.13 -2.32 10.45
N GLU A 259 17.56 -3.47 10.03
CA GLU A 259 16.84 -3.56 8.72
C GLU A 259 15.34 -3.28 8.86
N THR A 260 14.81 -3.44 10.08
CA THR A 260 13.42 -3.17 10.47
C THR A 260 12.95 -1.77 10.09
N GLU A 261 13.73 -0.73 10.41
CA GLU A 261 13.36 0.66 10.07
C GLU A 261 13.29 0.88 8.56
N LYS A 262 14.21 0.30 7.77
CA LYS A 262 14.20 0.41 6.30
C LYS A 262 13.00 -0.32 5.70
N ASN A 263 12.66 -1.49 6.22
CA ASN A 263 11.51 -2.25 5.75
C ASN A 263 10.19 -1.56 6.08
N LEU A 264 10.06 -1.01 7.30
CA LEU A 264 8.92 -0.19 7.69
C LEU A 264 8.84 1.09 6.84
N ALA A 265 9.96 1.79 6.65
CA ALA A 265 10.03 2.97 5.81
C ALA A 265 9.48 2.70 4.41
N ARG A 266 9.97 1.63 3.76
CA ARG A 266 9.51 1.20 2.44
C ARG A 266 8.02 0.89 2.41
N ILE A 267 7.46 0.27 3.46
CA ILE A 267 6.01 -0.02 3.50
C ILE A 267 5.20 1.27 3.44
N PHE A 268 5.52 2.24 4.29
CA PHE A 268 4.84 3.53 4.32
C PHE A 268 5.09 4.34 3.04
N ASP A 269 6.33 4.37 2.54
CA ASP A 269 6.70 5.09 1.31
C ASP A 269 5.94 4.54 0.10
N GLN A 270 5.77 3.21 0.00
CA GLN A 270 4.98 2.59 -1.06
C GLN A 270 3.48 2.86 -0.92
N ALA A 271 2.99 3.04 0.31
CA ALA A 271 1.57 3.22 0.61
C ALA A 271 1.09 4.67 0.47
N GLU A 272 1.99 5.66 0.60
CA GLU A 272 1.66 7.09 0.75
C GLU A 272 0.72 7.64 -0.35
N ASP A 273 0.83 7.15 -1.60
CA ASP A 273 -0.01 7.61 -2.72
C ASP A 273 -0.97 6.53 -3.26
N LYS A 274 -1.26 5.49 -2.48
CA LYS A 274 -2.04 4.33 -2.95
C LYS A 274 -3.37 4.12 -2.22
N ASP A 275 -3.76 5.05 -1.34
CA ASP A 275 -5.00 4.99 -0.53
C ASP A 275 -5.17 3.64 0.19
N TRP A 276 -4.06 3.02 0.61
CA TRP A 276 -4.10 1.73 1.28
C TRP A 276 -4.52 1.84 2.74
N ILE A 277 -5.12 0.76 3.24
CA ILE A 277 -5.27 0.51 4.67
C ILE A 277 -4.08 -0.33 5.12
N LEU A 278 -3.28 0.21 6.04
CA LEU A 278 -2.18 -0.51 6.67
C LEU A 278 -2.68 -1.13 7.98
N PHE A 279 -2.80 -2.46 7.99
CA PHE A 279 -3.25 -3.23 9.15
C PHE A 279 -2.05 -3.89 9.83
N PHE A 280 -1.61 -3.37 10.96
CA PHE A 280 -0.52 -3.93 11.75
C PHE A 280 -1.08 -4.93 12.76
N ASP A 281 -0.81 -6.21 12.56
CA ASP A 281 -1.22 -7.29 13.45
C ASP A 281 -0.16 -7.53 14.55
N GLU A 282 -0.58 -8.18 15.63
CA GLU A 282 0.29 -8.51 16.77
C GLU A 282 1.01 -7.31 17.37
N ALA A 283 0.33 -6.16 17.48
CA ALA A 283 0.92 -4.94 17.99
C ALA A 283 1.41 -5.07 19.44
N ASP A 284 0.93 -6.06 20.20
CA ASP A 284 1.45 -6.41 21.52
C ASP A 284 2.96 -6.69 21.54
N ALA A 285 3.53 -7.18 20.42
CA ALA A 285 4.96 -7.43 20.28
C ALA A 285 5.79 -6.14 20.42
N LEU A 286 5.20 -4.99 20.12
CA LEU A 286 5.83 -3.68 20.29
C LEU A 286 5.72 -3.14 21.72
N PHE A 287 4.71 -3.60 22.47
CA PHE A 287 4.33 -3.03 23.78
C PHE A 287 4.60 -3.98 24.94
N GLY A 288 5.34 -5.07 24.69
CA GLY A 288 5.83 -5.96 25.75
C GLY A 288 6.39 -5.11 26.87
N LYS A 289 5.79 -5.26 28.08
CA LYS A 289 5.99 -4.42 29.28
C LYS A 289 7.34 -3.74 29.22
N ARG A 290 7.38 -2.41 29.07
CA ARG A 290 8.58 -1.58 29.20
C ARG A 290 9.39 -2.11 30.39
N THR A 291 10.36 -2.99 30.14
CA THR A 291 11.23 -3.47 31.19
C THR A 291 12.01 -2.24 31.58
N SER A 292 12.06 -1.97 32.89
CA SER A 292 12.93 -0.94 33.42
C SER A 292 14.30 -1.16 32.79
N VAL A 293 14.78 -0.15 32.05
CA VAL A 293 15.98 -0.24 31.21
C VAL A 293 17.11 -0.81 32.03
N LYS A 294 17.40 -2.10 31.83
CA LYS A 294 18.53 -2.79 32.47
C LYS A 294 19.63 -3.07 31.45
N ASP A 295 19.27 -3.30 30.20
CA ASP A 295 20.21 -3.70 29.14
C ASP A 295 20.16 -2.81 27.88
N ALA A 296 21.23 -2.85 27.08
CA ALA A 296 21.34 -2.12 25.83
C ALA A 296 20.26 -2.53 24.79
N HIS A 297 19.83 -3.80 24.80
CA HIS A 297 18.77 -4.31 23.92
C HIS A 297 17.41 -3.61 24.13
N ASP A 298 17.05 -3.27 25.37
CA ASP A 298 15.79 -2.57 25.69
C ASP A 298 15.76 -1.15 25.12
N ARG A 299 16.93 -0.50 24.97
CA ARG A 299 17.01 0.84 24.37
C ARG A 299 16.73 0.82 22.86
N TYR A 300 17.21 -0.21 22.16
CA TYR A 300 16.98 -0.36 20.71
C TYR A 300 15.51 -0.65 20.41
N ALA A 301 14.86 -1.53 21.17
CA ALA A 301 13.44 -1.83 21.00
C ALA A 301 12.55 -0.56 21.19
N ASN A 302 12.85 0.27 22.18
CA ASN A 302 12.12 1.54 22.40
C ASN A 302 12.31 2.54 21.25
N GLN A 303 13.47 2.56 20.60
CA GLN A 303 13.75 3.43 19.46
C GLN A 303 12.95 2.98 18.21
N GLU A 304 12.89 1.69 17.93
CA GLU A 304 12.12 1.14 16.79
C GLU A 304 10.61 1.38 16.94
N VAL A 305 10.07 1.24 18.15
CA VAL A 305 8.67 1.58 18.46
C VAL A 305 8.40 3.07 18.25
N SER A 306 9.33 3.93 18.68
CA SER A 306 9.22 5.38 18.49
C SER A 306 9.27 5.76 17.01
N TYR A 307 10.11 5.10 16.22
CA TYR A 307 10.17 5.28 14.77
C TYR A 307 8.87 4.86 14.09
N LEU A 308 8.36 3.66 14.39
CA LEU A 308 7.09 3.18 13.85
C LEU A 308 5.96 4.17 14.16
N LEU A 309 5.88 4.64 15.41
CA LEU A 309 4.91 5.63 15.83
C LEU A 309 4.97 6.91 15.00
N GLN A 310 6.18 7.43 14.80
CA GLN A 310 6.38 8.62 13.98
C GLN A 310 5.89 8.41 12.54
N ARG A 311 6.14 7.22 11.96
CA ARG A 311 5.65 6.87 10.63
C ARG A 311 4.13 6.73 10.59
N VAL A 312 3.52 6.11 11.60
CA VAL A 312 2.06 5.98 11.74
C VAL A 312 1.38 7.36 11.87
N GLU A 313 1.98 8.28 12.63
CA GLU A 313 1.51 9.67 12.75
C GLU A 313 1.72 10.51 11.49
N GLY A 314 2.71 10.15 10.67
CA GLY A 314 3.01 10.84 9.42
C GLY A 314 2.19 10.37 8.23
N PHE A 315 1.74 9.11 8.25
CA PHE A 315 1.04 8.48 7.12
C PHE A 315 -0.32 9.11 6.86
N SER A 316 -0.55 9.58 5.63
CA SER A 316 -1.80 10.27 5.25
C SER A 316 -3.02 9.36 5.03
N GLY A 317 -2.83 8.03 5.00
CA GLY A 317 -3.91 7.03 4.87
C GLY A 317 -4.46 6.53 6.20
N LEU A 318 -5.17 5.39 6.15
CA LEU A 318 -5.70 4.71 7.35
C LEU A 318 -4.70 3.68 7.87
N VAL A 319 -4.32 3.83 9.14
CA VAL A 319 -3.56 2.83 9.90
C VAL A 319 -4.46 2.19 10.94
N ILE A 320 -4.46 0.86 10.99
CA ILE A 320 -5.13 0.06 12.02
C ILE A 320 -4.06 -0.77 12.72
N LEU A 321 -3.89 -0.61 14.04
CA LEU A 321 -3.10 -1.53 14.85
C LEU A 321 -4.04 -2.52 15.53
N ALA A 322 -3.70 -3.80 15.55
CA ALA A 322 -4.46 -4.83 16.23
C ALA A 322 -3.65 -5.44 17.39
N SER A 323 -4.27 -5.53 18.56
CA SER A 323 -3.67 -6.06 19.78
C SER A 323 -4.66 -6.99 20.50
N ASN A 324 -4.13 -7.97 21.23
CA ASN A 324 -4.91 -8.83 22.12
C ASN A 324 -5.01 -8.24 23.54
N PHE A 325 -4.08 -7.39 23.96
CA PHE A 325 -3.97 -6.89 25.33
C PHE A 325 -3.89 -5.36 25.41
N ARG A 326 -5.02 -4.69 25.65
CA ARG A 326 -5.06 -3.23 25.88
C ARG A 326 -4.15 -2.78 27.02
N ASN A 327 -4.08 -3.55 28.11
CA ASN A 327 -3.36 -3.16 29.33
C ASN A 327 -1.83 -3.08 29.13
N ASN A 328 -1.30 -3.59 28.03
CA ASN A 328 0.12 -3.48 27.71
C ASN A 328 0.46 -2.16 27.02
N ILE A 329 -0.55 -1.40 26.58
CA ILE A 329 -0.40 -0.16 25.82
C ILE A 329 -0.50 1.03 26.78
N ASP A 330 0.50 1.89 26.79
CA ASP A 330 0.52 3.07 27.66
C ASP A 330 -0.43 4.19 27.20
N ASP A 331 -0.87 5.04 28.14
CA ASP A 331 -1.81 6.13 27.86
C ASP A 331 -1.27 7.17 26.87
N ALA A 332 0.05 7.38 26.81
CA ALA A 332 0.63 8.33 25.87
C ALA A 332 0.55 7.82 24.43
N PHE A 333 0.60 6.50 24.24
CA PHE A 333 0.34 5.83 22.98
C PHE A 333 -1.13 5.96 22.58
N LEU A 334 -2.05 5.64 23.48
CA LEU A 334 -3.49 5.68 23.22
C LEU A 334 -3.97 7.06 22.74
N ARG A 335 -3.40 8.16 23.26
CA ARG A 335 -3.73 9.54 22.86
C ARG A 335 -3.42 9.87 21.39
N ARG A 336 -2.63 9.05 20.70
CA ARG A 336 -2.26 9.25 19.28
C ARG A 336 -3.29 8.65 18.32
N PHE A 337 -4.19 7.81 18.82
CA PHE A 337 -5.25 7.17 18.05
C PHE A 337 -6.51 8.02 18.10
N GLN A 338 -7.19 8.10 16.97
CA GLN A 338 -8.49 8.78 16.87
C GLN A 338 -9.59 7.85 17.38
N SER A 339 -9.48 6.54 17.12
CA SER A 339 -10.39 5.53 17.64
C SER A 339 -9.64 4.39 18.33
N VAL A 340 -10.14 3.96 19.48
CA VAL A 340 -9.63 2.80 20.21
C VAL A 340 -10.80 1.84 20.42
N ILE A 341 -10.92 0.87 19.52
CA ILE A 341 -12.10 0.02 19.35
C ILE A 341 -11.93 -1.31 20.06
N HIS A 342 -12.88 -1.63 20.94
CA HIS A 342 -12.93 -2.90 21.63
C HIS A 342 -13.67 -3.95 20.81
N PHE A 343 -13.07 -5.12 20.65
CA PHE A 343 -13.67 -6.33 20.09
C PHE A 343 -13.81 -7.38 21.20
N PRO A 344 -14.85 -7.29 22.05
CA PRO A 344 -15.07 -8.25 23.13
C PRO A 344 -15.39 -9.65 22.60
N LYS A 345 -15.39 -10.63 23.51
CA LYS A 345 -16.01 -11.92 23.19
C LYS A 345 -17.50 -11.72 22.93
N PRO A 346 -18.08 -12.39 21.93
CA PRO A 346 -19.51 -12.28 21.64
C PRO A 346 -20.31 -12.77 22.84
N SER A 347 -21.38 -12.07 23.17
CA SER A 347 -22.39 -12.46 24.16
C SER A 347 -23.08 -13.77 23.79
N HIS A 348 -23.88 -14.32 24.71
CA HIS A 348 -24.67 -15.52 24.46
C HIS A 348 -25.56 -15.40 23.21
N ALA A 349 -26.27 -14.28 23.06
CA ALA A 349 -27.15 -14.02 21.93
C ALA A 349 -26.38 -13.87 20.62
N GLU A 350 -25.22 -13.20 20.64
CA GLU A 350 -24.35 -13.05 19.48
C GLU A 350 -23.74 -14.37 19.04
N ARG A 351 -23.33 -15.24 19.97
CA ARG A 351 -22.87 -16.60 19.67
C ARG A 351 -23.95 -17.42 18.96
N MET A 352 -25.20 -17.35 19.41
CA MET A 352 -26.30 -18.03 18.73
C MET A 352 -26.48 -17.53 17.29
N ARG A 353 -26.40 -16.21 17.07
CA ARG A 353 -26.45 -15.62 15.73
C ARG A 353 -25.25 -16.07 14.88
N LEU A 354 -24.06 -16.15 15.46
CA LEU A 354 -22.84 -16.61 14.77
C LEU A 354 -22.99 -18.06 14.31
N TRP A 355 -23.44 -18.97 15.19
CA TRP A 355 -23.74 -20.35 14.84
C TRP A 355 -24.76 -20.44 13.70
N GLY A 356 -25.86 -19.68 13.77
CA GLY A 356 -26.89 -19.67 12.74
C GLY A 356 -26.37 -19.19 11.37
N LYS A 357 -25.43 -18.24 11.35
CA LYS A 357 -24.82 -17.73 10.10
C LYS A 357 -23.73 -18.64 9.55
N MET A 358 -22.91 -19.22 10.42
CA MET A 358 -21.72 -19.98 10.02
C MET A 358 -22.03 -21.44 9.70
N LEU A 359 -23.15 -21.99 10.17
CA LEU A 359 -23.52 -23.37 9.88
C LEU A 359 -23.80 -23.54 8.37
N PRO A 360 -23.09 -24.45 7.67
CA PRO A 360 -23.34 -24.69 6.25
C PRO A 360 -24.77 -25.16 6.01
N LYS A 361 -25.37 -24.75 4.89
CA LYS A 361 -26.75 -25.13 4.53
C LYS A 361 -26.96 -26.65 4.44
N GLN A 362 -25.90 -27.40 4.12
CA GLN A 362 -25.91 -28.85 4.01
C GLN A 362 -25.81 -29.55 5.36
N ALA A 363 -25.26 -28.88 6.38
CA ALA A 363 -25.02 -29.45 7.69
C ALA A 363 -26.27 -29.28 8.57
N THR A 364 -26.64 -30.34 9.29
CA THR A 364 -27.71 -30.30 10.29
C THR A 364 -27.15 -30.66 11.65
N LEU A 365 -27.71 -30.11 12.71
CA LEU A 365 -27.36 -30.52 14.07
C LEU A 365 -28.18 -31.76 14.44
N ALA A 366 -27.58 -32.71 15.16
CA ALA A 366 -28.33 -33.80 15.75
C ALA A 366 -29.41 -33.28 16.71
N GLU A 367 -30.53 -34.00 16.82
CA GLU A 367 -31.72 -33.55 17.59
C GLU A 367 -31.43 -33.30 19.08
N ASN A 368 -30.41 -33.97 19.62
CA ASN A 368 -29.97 -33.81 21.00
C ASN A 368 -29.12 -32.54 21.25
N ILE A 369 -28.84 -31.74 20.21
CA ILE A 369 -28.00 -30.54 20.31
C ILE A 369 -28.87 -29.29 20.45
N SER A 370 -28.78 -28.65 21.62
CA SER A 370 -29.34 -27.32 21.83
C SER A 370 -28.26 -26.25 21.67
N LEU A 371 -28.36 -25.43 20.62
CA LEU A 371 -27.47 -24.28 20.41
C LEU A 371 -27.55 -23.28 21.58
N HIS A 372 -28.72 -23.10 22.17
CA HIS A 372 -28.88 -22.27 23.35
C HIS A 372 -28.03 -22.81 24.52
N SER A 373 -28.14 -24.11 24.83
CA SER A 373 -27.33 -24.72 25.89
C SER A 373 -25.83 -24.65 25.57
N LEU A 374 -25.44 -24.89 24.32
CA LEU A 374 -24.04 -24.82 23.87
C LEU A 374 -23.46 -23.41 24.03
N CYS A 375 -24.16 -22.40 23.50
CA CYS A 375 -23.74 -21.01 23.56
C CYS A 375 -23.77 -20.43 24.99
N LYS A 376 -24.56 -21.02 25.90
CA LYS A 376 -24.62 -20.61 27.31
C LYS A 376 -23.45 -21.20 28.11
N ARG A 377 -23.08 -22.46 27.84
CA ARG A 377 -22.00 -23.16 28.54
C ARG A 377 -20.60 -22.72 28.10
N HIS A 378 -20.44 -22.32 26.84
CA HIS A 378 -19.13 -22.07 26.24
C HIS A 378 -18.97 -20.63 25.74
N GLU A 379 -17.94 -19.94 26.23
CA GLU A 379 -17.56 -18.58 25.80
C GLU A 379 -16.63 -18.60 24.57
N LEU A 380 -17.19 -19.03 23.45
CA LEU A 380 -16.50 -19.18 22.17
C LEU A 380 -16.43 -17.86 21.39
N THR A 381 -15.32 -17.63 20.70
CA THR A 381 -15.16 -16.55 19.72
C THR A 381 -15.67 -16.98 18.33
N GLY A 382 -15.79 -16.03 17.39
CA GLY A 382 -16.17 -16.36 16.02
C GLY A 382 -15.20 -17.34 15.35
N ALA A 383 -13.90 -17.18 15.59
CA ALA A 383 -12.90 -18.13 15.09
C ALA A 383 -13.05 -19.53 15.71
N ASN A 384 -13.31 -19.63 17.02
CA ASN A 384 -13.54 -20.94 17.64
C ASN A 384 -14.79 -21.62 17.02
N ILE A 385 -15.89 -20.88 16.84
CA ILE A 385 -17.12 -21.41 16.24
C ILE A 385 -16.84 -21.93 14.82
N ALA A 386 -16.12 -21.17 14.00
CA ALA A 386 -15.74 -21.60 12.66
C ALA A 386 -14.89 -22.89 12.68
N ASN A 387 -13.89 -22.96 13.56
CA ASN A 387 -13.05 -24.15 13.72
C ASN A 387 -13.85 -25.38 14.19
N ILE A 388 -14.80 -25.19 15.11
CA ILE A 388 -15.67 -26.25 15.60
C ILE A 388 -16.56 -26.76 14.47
N ILE A 389 -17.23 -25.86 13.74
CA ILE A 389 -18.07 -26.22 12.59
C ILE A 389 -17.26 -26.97 11.55
N GLN A 390 -16.05 -26.50 11.23
CA GLN A 390 -15.16 -27.17 10.29
C GLN A 390 -14.82 -28.59 10.75
N TYR A 391 -14.35 -28.75 11.99
CA TYR A 391 -13.98 -30.05 12.55
C TYR A 391 -15.16 -31.02 12.54
N SER A 392 -16.31 -30.59 13.08
CA SER A 392 -17.50 -31.44 13.16
C SER A 392 -18.03 -31.80 11.77
N SER A 393 -17.96 -30.88 10.79
CA SER A 393 -18.38 -31.14 9.42
C SER A 393 -17.50 -32.19 8.74
N LEU A 394 -16.18 -32.11 8.93
CA LEU A 394 -15.25 -33.11 8.40
C LEU A 394 -15.53 -34.51 9.01
N ARG A 395 -15.82 -34.57 10.31
CA ARG A 395 -16.19 -35.83 10.98
C ARG A 395 -17.49 -36.42 10.46
N ALA A 396 -18.51 -35.60 10.23
CA ALA A 396 -19.75 -36.05 9.62
C ALA A 396 -19.50 -36.60 8.20
N MET A 397 -18.68 -35.92 7.40
CA MET A 397 -18.32 -36.35 6.03
C MET A 397 -17.53 -37.67 6.02
N GLU A 398 -16.62 -37.89 6.97
CA GLU A 398 -15.91 -39.17 7.13
C GLU A 398 -16.88 -40.33 7.39
N ARG A 399 -18.01 -40.07 8.07
CA ARG A 399 -19.09 -41.05 8.29
C ARG A 399 -20.08 -41.15 7.11
N GLY A 400 -19.88 -40.37 6.04
CA GLY A 400 -20.81 -40.29 4.91
C GLY A 400 -22.15 -39.61 5.25
N ASN A 401 -22.17 -38.76 6.28
CA ASN A 401 -23.35 -38.06 6.76
C ASN A 401 -23.14 -36.53 6.71
N THR A 402 -24.22 -35.77 6.83
CA THR A 402 -24.20 -34.31 6.99
C THR A 402 -24.68 -33.84 8.36
N GLN A 403 -25.10 -34.77 9.22
CA GLN A 403 -25.49 -34.48 10.60
C GLN A 403 -24.26 -34.37 11.51
N LEU A 404 -24.14 -33.23 12.20
CA LEU A 404 -23.14 -32.95 13.22
C LEU A 404 -23.57 -33.56 14.55
N GLU A 405 -22.71 -34.42 15.11
CA GLU A 405 -22.96 -35.09 16.39
C GLU A 405 -22.39 -34.30 17.57
N LEU A 406 -23.05 -34.39 18.73
CA LEU A 406 -22.63 -33.67 19.94
C LEU A 406 -21.21 -34.04 20.36
N ALA A 407 -20.84 -35.32 20.23
CA ALA A 407 -19.51 -35.83 20.58
C ALA A 407 -18.39 -35.13 19.77
N ASP A 408 -18.59 -34.90 18.47
CA ASP A 408 -17.62 -34.21 17.63
C ASP A 408 -17.50 -32.73 18.01
N ILE A 409 -18.62 -32.08 18.33
CA ILE A 409 -18.64 -30.67 18.76
C ILE A 409 -17.93 -30.51 20.10
N GLU A 410 -18.22 -31.36 21.08
CA GLU A 410 -17.58 -31.30 22.40
C GLU A 410 -16.08 -31.59 22.30
N GLN A 411 -15.67 -32.54 21.46
CA GLN A 411 -14.26 -32.79 21.17
C GLN A 411 -13.58 -31.57 20.53
N ALA A 412 -14.23 -30.91 19.57
CA ALA A 412 -13.71 -29.70 18.95
C ALA A 412 -13.57 -28.55 19.94
N ILE A 413 -14.57 -28.35 20.81
CA ILE A 413 -14.51 -27.34 21.88
C ILE A 413 -13.34 -27.61 22.82
N GLY A 414 -13.14 -28.87 23.22
CA GLY A 414 -11.99 -29.27 24.04
C GLY A 414 -10.67 -28.86 23.40
N ARG A 415 -10.49 -29.17 22.10
CA ARG A 415 -9.29 -28.78 21.33
C ARG A 415 -9.08 -27.26 21.28
N GLU A 416 -10.16 -26.48 21.13
CA GLU A 416 -10.04 -25.02 21.11
C GLU A 416 -9.63 -24.46 22.48
N TYR A 417 -10.13 -25.04 23.59
CA TYR A 417 -9.68 -24.65 24.93
C TYR A 417 -8.25 -25.09 25.26
N GLU A 418 -7.80 -26.24 24.76
CA GLU A 418 -6.40 -26.67 24.87
C GLU A 418 -5.46 -25.67 24.17
N LYS A 419 -5.81 -25.23 22.95
CA LYS A 419 -5.03 -24.23 22.21
C LYS A 419 -4.95 -22.88 22.95
N GLU A 420 -6.03 -22.50 23.65
CA GLU A 420 -6.07 -21.27 24.44
C GLU A 420 -5.37 -21.39 25.82
N GLY A 421 -4.81 -22.56 26.16
CA GLY A 421 -4.15 -22.79 27.45
C GLY A 421 -5.12 -22.79 28.64
N LYS A 422 -6.39 -23.10 28.41
CA LYS A 422 -7.48 -23.05 29.43
C LYS A 422 -7.80 -24.37 30.12
N LEU A 423 -7.06 -25.44 29.81
CA LEU A 423 -7.11 -26.70 30.53
C LEU A 423 -5.90 -26.79 31.46
N GLY A 424 -6.13 -26.39 32.71
CA GLY A 424 -5.22 -26.53 33.85
C GLY A 424 -6.01 -26.86 35.09
#